data_AF-A0A382M1F7-F1
#
_entry.id   AF-A0A382M1F7-F1
#
_cell.length_a   1.000
_cell.length_b   1.000
_cell.length_c   1.000
_cell.angle_alpha   90.00
_cell.angle_beta   90.00
_cell.angle_gamma   90.00
#
_symmetry.space_group_name_H-M   'P 1'
#
loop_
_entity.id
_entity.type
_entity.pdbx_description
1 polymer ?
#
loop_
_entity_poly.entity_id
_entity_poly.type
_entity_poly.pdbx_seq_one_letter_code
_entity_poly.pdbx_strand_id
1 'polypeptide(L)'
;MTDKDKKNQDELFIFDSKEMEKLASYESPKDQLRKAKNEKLRQQETYVNEEDGLVYNENTQNPFTGAIGEFHENGQLETEGNYKDGEKHGLQEDFHKNGKLKFRGNYKNGKLHGLVEIFYAKGQLKLRENYKNGKHDGLSEQFDRNGNFGTSNYKNGKLHGLYEEFYKNGQLMERGNYKDGKIDGISEKFYDDGQSAEEEKQRIRLISKELKNIANSKINSLEPVILEELKKQDLSVLPKDIIQSMTLLAFSSSTWGDLAIEDVAEFFDERGNFLDEIACTFGKGPDTPMQSKPGKKIST
;
A
#
# COMPACT_ATOMS: atom_id res chain seq x y z
N MET A 1 21.11 -14.63 66.43
CA MET A 1 20.58 -13.51 65.62
C MET A 1 21.80 -12.74 65.13
N THR A 2 22.38 -13.10 63.97
CA THR A 2 22.01 -12.69 62.58
C THR A 2 22.39 -11.22 62.37
N ASP A 3 23.26 -10.81 61.44
CA ASP A 3 23.35 -11.07 59.99
C ASP A 3 24.84 -11.03 59.57
N LYS A 4 25.52 -12.07 59.07
CA LYS A 4 25.40 -12.66 57.72
C LYS A 4 24.57 -11.80 56.76
N ASP A 5 25.25 -11.02 55.91
CA ASP A 5 24.88 -10.72 54.51
C ASP A 5 25.45 -9.38 54.01
N LYS A 6 26.76 -9.19 54.10
CA LYS A 6 27.46 -8.13 53.34
C LYS A 6 28.82 -8.60 52.86
N LYS A 7 28.84 -9.49 51.87
CA LYS A 7 29.93 -9.69 50.91
C LYS A 7 29.46 -10.68 49.82
N ASN A 8 28.69 -10.16 48.88
CA ASN A 8 28.65 -10.68 47.52
C ASN A 8 28.34 -9.47 46.62
N GLN A 9 29.36 -8.64 46.44
CA GLN A 9 29.44 -7.72 45.32
C GLN A 9 30.18 -8.48 44.23
N ASP A 10 29.46 -8.78 43.16
CA ASP A 10 29.96 -8.89 41.79
C ASP A 10 31.39 -9.45 41.65
N GLU A 11 31.52 -10.77 41.73
CA GLU A 11 32.65 -11.45 41.08
C GLU A 11 32.50 -11.25 39.57
N LEU A 12 33.06 -10.13 39.09
CA LEU A 12 33.28 -9.87 37.69
C LEU A 12 34.31 -10.90 37.20
N PHE A 13 33.83 -11.99 36.60
CA PHE A 13 34.68 -12.99 35.95
C PHE A 13 35.46 -12.30 34.82
N ILE A 14 36.71 -11.92 35.09
CA ILE A 14 37.65 -11.50 34.06
C ILE A 14 38.16 -12.77 33.40
N PHE A 15 37.52 -13.18 32.31
CA PHE A 15 38.06 -14.22 31.44
C PHE A 15 39.38 -13.72 30.85
N ASP A 16 40.44 -14.53 30.96
CA ASP A 16 41.71 -14.19 30.32
C ASP A 16 41.56 -14.22 28.78
N SER A 17 42.46 -13.55 28.07
CA SER A 17 42.38 -13.44 26.61
C SER A 17 42.43 -14.80 25.90
N LYS A 18 43.06 -15.82 26.50
CA LYS A 18 43.15 -17.17 25.94
C LYS A 18 41.85 -17.95 26.14
N GLU A 19 41.14 -17.73 27.25
CA GLU A 19 39.81 -18.28 27.47
C GLU A 19 38.78 -17.63 26.57
N MET A 20 38.89 -16.31 26.34
CA MET A 20 38.07 -15.61 25.36
C MET A 20 38.33 -16.08 23.92
N GLU A 21 39.58 -16.37 23.55
CA GLU A 21 39.93 -16.99 22.25
C GLU A 21 39.39 -18.42 22.12
N LYS A 22 39.40 -19.21 23.20
CA LYS A 22 38.80 -20.56 23.22
C LYS A 22 37.27 -20.52 23.10
N LEU A 23 36.62 -19.57 23.76
CA LEU A 23 35.18 -19.37 23.65
C LEU A 23 34.78 -18.85 22.27
N ALA A 24 35.60 -17.98 21.66
CA ALA A 24 35.39 -17.48 20.30
C ALA A 24 35.58 -18.55 19.21
N SER A 25 36.32 -19.62 19.50
CA SER A 25 36.54 -20.77 18.60
C SER A 25 35.65 -21.98 18.91
N TYR A 26 34.83 -21.90 19.96
CA TYR A 26 33.92 -22.99 20.33
C TYR A 26 32.76 -23.10 19.34
N GLU A 27 32.79 -24.16 18.52
CA GLU A 27 31.66 -24.52 17.66
C GLU A 27 30.59 -25.26 18.44
N SER A 28 29.37 -24.74 18.41
CA SER A 28 28.24 -25.39 19.06
C SER A 28 28.02 -26.79 18.47
N PRO A 29 27.48 -27.76 19.24
CA PRO A 29 27.13 -29.07 18.71
C PRO A 29 26.21 -29.02 17.48
N LYS A 30 25.35 -28.00 17.38
CA LYS A 30 24.50 -27.76 16.20
C LYS A 30 25.32 -27.36 14.97
N ASP A 31 26.36 -26.54 15.14
CA ASP A 31 27.23 -26.14 14.05
C ASP A 31 28.08 -27.31 13.53
N GLN A 32 28.57 -28.15 14.44
CA GLN A 32 29.30 -29.37 14.06
C GLN A 32 28.42 -30.33 13.25
N LEU A 33 27.19 -30.57 13.71
CA LEU A 33 26.22 -31.41 12.99
C LEU A 33 25.88 -30.83 11.61
N ARG A 34 25.69 -29.51 11.52
CA ARG A 34 25.44 -28.82 10.26
C ARG A 34 26.61 -28.96 9.29
N LYS A 35 27.85 -28.83 9.76
CA LYS A 35 29.05 -29.02 8.93
C LYS A 35 29.13 -30.45 8.39
N ALA A 36 28.99 -31.46 9.25
CA ALA A 36 29.02 -32.86 8.84
C ALA A 36 27.91 -33.18 7.82
N LYS A 37 26.71 -32.62 8.02
CA LYS A 37 25.60 -32.73 7.05
C LYS A 37 25.98 -32.12 5.70
N ASN A 38 26.50 -30.89 5.71
CA ASN A 38 26.88 -30.18 4.49
C ASN A 38 27.99 -30.91 3.73
N GLU A 39 28.96 -31.49 4.44
CA GLU A 39 30.01 -32.31 3.83
C GLU A 39 29.43 -33.55 3.14
N LYS A 40 28.48 -34.24 3.78
CA LYS A 40 27.77 -35.37 3.16
C LYS A 40 27.01 -34.97 1.90
N LEU A 41 26.38 -33.79 1.88
CA LEU A 41 25.67 -33.29 0.69
C LEU A 41 26.64 -33.01 -0.47
N ARG A 42 27.84 -32.49 -0.20
CA ARG A 42 28.86 -32.20 -1.25
C ARG A 42 29.43 -33.44 -1.94
N GLN A 43 29.39 -34.58 -1.26
CA GLN A 43 29.89 -35.85 -1.78
C GLN A 43 28.87 -36.56 -2.68
N GLN A 44 27.68 -36.01 -2.86
CA GLN A 44 26.65 -36.58 -3.72
C GLN A 44 26.90 -36.20 -5.18
N GLU A 45 26.87 -37.20 -6.05
CA GLU A 45 27.04 -37.05 -7.50
C GLU A 45 25.69 -37.28 -8.19
N THR A 46 25.08 -36.19 -8.66
CA THR A 46 23.75 -36.19 -9.28
C THR A 46 23.69 -35.22 -10.46
N TYR A 47 22.90 -35.56 -11.48
CA TYR A 47 22.66 -34.70 -12.63
C TYR A 47 21.16 -34.59 -12.93
N VAL A 48 20.77 -33.53 -13.62
CA VAL A 48 19.41 -33.36 -14.17
C VAL A 48 19.41 -33.88 -15.60
N ASN A 49 18.50 -34.79 -15.92
CA ASN A 49 18.32 -35.25 -17.30
C ASN A 49 17.51 -34.20 -18.09
N GLU A 50 18.02 -33.77 -19.24
CA GLU A 50 17.39 -32.73 -20.06
C GLU A 50 16.09 -33.19 -20.75
N GLU A 51 15.91 -34.50 -20.97
CA GLU A 51 14.73 -35.04 -21.68
C GLU A 51 13.48 -35.05 -20.80
N ASP A 52 13.61 -35.42 -19.52
CA ASP A 52 12.49 -35.54 -18.58
C ASP A 52 12.52 -34.54 -17.42
N GLY A 53 13.64 -33.84 -17.20
CA GLY A 53 13.82 -32.88 -16.11
C GLY A 53 13.98 -33.51 -14.72
N LEU A 54 14.16 -34.83 -14.63
CA LEU A 54 14.32 -35.54 -13.36
C LEU A 54 15.78 -35.55 -12.91
N VAL A 55 15.96 -35.66 -11.59
CA VAL A 55 17.30 -35.81 -11.00
C VAL A 55 17.70 -37.28 -10.94
N TYR A 56 18.90 -37.58 -11.42
CA TYR A 56 19.48 -38.91 -11.45
C TYR A 56 20.77 -38.97 -10.66
N ASN A 57 21.06 -40.14 -10.10
CA ASN A 57 22.38 -40.43 -9.53
C ASN A 57 23.39 -40.71 -10.65
N GLU A 58 24.53 -40.03 -10.66
CA GLU A 58 25.53 -40.16 -11.75
C GLU A 58 26.06 -41.58 -11.91
N ASN A 59 26.31 -42.26 -10.79
CA ASN A 59 26.93 -43.59 -10.76
C ASN A 59 25.97 -44.71 -11.21
N THR A 60 24.70 -44.61 -10.84
CA THR A 60 23.72 -45.68 -11.08
C THR A 60 22.74 -45.40 -12.22
N GLN A 61 22.65 -44.14 -12.66
CA GLN A 61 21.68 -43.66 -13.66
C GLN A 61 20.21 -43.97 -13.30
N ASN A 62 19.91 -44.18 -12.02
CA ASN A 62 18.54 -44.33 -11.53
C ASN A 62 18.00 -42.98 -10.99
N PRO A 63 16.67 -42.77 -11.00
CA PRO A 63 16.06 -41.59 -10.42
C PRO A 63 16.45 -41.43 -8.95
N PHE A 64 16.89 -40.23 -8.58
CA PHE A 64 17.46 -39.96 -7.26
C PHE A 64 16.38 -39.84 -6.19
N THR A 65 16.66 -40.38 -5.00
CA THR A 65 15.84 -40.21 -3.79
C THR A 65 16.72 -39.83 -2.61
N GLY A 66 16.46 -38.67 -2.01
CA GLY A 66 17.25 -38.13 -0.91
C GLY A 66 17.29 -36.60 -0.89
N ALA A 67 18.09 -36.04 0.01
CA ALA A 67 18.35 -34.60 0.05
C ALA A 67 19.57 -34.26 -0.81
N ILE A 68 19.51 -33.14 -1.54
CA ILE A 68 20.60 -32.53 -2.31
C ILE A 68 20.86 -31.13 -1.76
N GLY A 69 22.14 -30.75 -1.68
CA GLY A 69 22.59 -29.43 -1.24
C GLY A 69 23.38 -28.69 -2.30
N GLU A 70 23.01 -27.44 -2.57
CA GLU A 70 23.77 -26.51 -3.41
C GLU A 70 24.41 -25.42 -2.53
N PHE A 71 25.53 -24.84 -2.96
CA PHE A 71 26.31 -23.90 -2.16
C PHE A 71 26.60 -22.62 -2.93
N HIS A 72 26.51 -21.50 -2.20
CA HIS A 72 26.96 -20.19 -2.67
C HIS A 72 28.46 -20.22 -2.97
N GLU A 73 28.92 -19.26 -3.77
CA GLU A 73 30.36 -19.04 -4.08
C GLU A 73 31.22 -18.87 -2.81
N ASN A 74 30.63 -18.39 -1.71
CA ASN A 74 31.32 -18.24 -0.42
C ASN A 74 31.38 -19.54 0.40
N GLY A 75 30.92 -20.66 -0.16
CA GLY A 75 30.89 -21.99 0.45
C GLY A 75 29.75 -22.22 1.45
N GLN A 76 28.88 -21.24 1.70
CA GLN A 76 27.69 -21.42 2.54
C GLN A 76 26.61 -22.18 1.78
N LEU A 77 25.81 -22.98 2.49
CA LEU A 77 24.66 -23.68 1.90
C LEU A 77 23.69 -22.66 1.29
N GLU A 78 23.36 -22.84 0.02
CA GLU A 78 22.42 -22.01 -0.74
C GLU A 78 21.03 -22.63 -0.77
N THR A 79 20.96 -23.92 -1.10
CA THR A 79 19.70 -24.65 -1.23
C THR A 79 19.87 -26.03 -0.62
N GLU A 80 18.86 -26.51 0.09
CA GLU A 80 18.71 -27.92 0.43
C GLU A 80 17.30 -28.36 0.02
N GLY A 81 17.22 -29.37 -0.86
CA GLY A 81 15.96 -29.88 -1.36
C GLY A 81 15.88 -31.39 -1.25
N ASN A 82 14.70 -31.90 -0.86
CA ASN A 82 14.42 -33.32 -0.85
C ASN A 82 13.80 -33.77 -2.19
N TYR A 83 14.21 -34.95 -2.64
CA TYR A 83 13.79 -35.59 -3.88
C TYR A 83 13.31 -37.01 -3.62
N LYS A 84 12.35 -37.44 -4.44
CA LYS A 84 11.85 -38.81 -4.49
C LYS A 84 11.59 -39.17 -5.95
N ASP A 85 12.16 -40.29 -6.39
CA ASP A 85 12.06 -40.78 -7.76
C ASP A 85 12.43 -39.71 -8.80
N GLY A 86 13.46 -38.91 -8.50
CA GLY A 86 13.96 -37.82 -9.33
C GLY A 86 13.17 -36.51 -9.26
N GLU A 87 11.98 -36.50 -8.63
CA GLU A 87 11.16 -35.30 -8.47
C GLU A 87 11.33 -34.65 -7.08
N LYS A 88 11.14 -33.32 -6.98
CA LYS A 88 11.09 -32.65 -5.68
C LYS A 88 9.97 -33.20 -4.80
N HIS A 89 10.30 -33.58 -3.56
CA HIS A 89 9.37 -34.18 -2.62
C HIS A 89 9.83 -33.96 -1.17
N GLY A 90 9.00 -33.31 -0.36
CA GLY A 90 9.31 -32.94 1.02
C GLY A 90 9.85 -31.52 1.16
N LEU A 91 10.59 -31.27 2.23
CA LEU A 91 11.06 -29.93 2.59
C LEU A 91 12.11 -29.43 1.59
N GLN A 92 12.02 -28.16 1.22
CA GLN A 92 13.07 -27.39 0.59
C GLN A 92 13.33 -26.13 1.44
N GLU A 93 14.60 -25.84 1.68
CA GLU A 93 15.07 -24.62 2.32
C GLU A 93 16.12 -23.94 1.46
N ASP A 94 15.94 -22.65 1.18
CA ASP A 94 16.94 -21.83 0.52
C ASP A 94 17.45 -20.78 1.51
N PHE A 95 18.71 -20.39 1.38
CA PHE A 95 19.40 -19.48 2.28
C PHE A 95 20.01 -18.31 1.51
N HIS A 96 20.03 -17.14 2.14
CA HIS A 96 20.76 -15.98 1.66
C HIS A 96 22.28 -16.21 1.78
N LYS A 97 23.09 -15.43 1.05
CA LYS A 97 24.58 -15.45 1.13
C LYS A 97 25.15 -15.20 2.54
N ASN A 98 24.32 -14.75 3.49
CA ASN A 98 24.69 -14.56 4.90
C ASN A 98 24.29 -15.76 5.80
N GLY A 99 23.80 -16.85 5.21
CA GLY A 99 23.38 -18.07 5.89
C GLY A 99 22.00 -18.01 6.53
N LYS A 100 21.28 -16.89 6.45
CA LYS A 100 19.91 -16.78 6.96
C LYS A 100 18.91 -17.39 5.99
N LEU A 101 17.87 -18.02 6.53
CA LEU A 101 16.78 -18.60 5.75
C LEU A 101 16.18 -17.54 4.81
N LYS A 102 15.99 -17.92 3.55
CA LYS A 102 15.40 -17.11 2.48
C LYS A 102 14.04 -17.65 2.09
N PHE A 103 13.93 -18.96 1.97
CA PHE A 103 12.73 -19.67 1.55
C PHE A 103 12.63 -20.97 2.35
N ARG A 104 11.41 -21.34 2.71
CA ARG A 104 11.07 -22.66 3.24
C ARG A 104 9.75 -23.08 2.64
N GLY A 105 9.68 -24.28 2.08
CA GLY A 105 8.44 -24.81 1.54
C GLY A 105 8.48 -26.32 1.43
N ASN A 106 7.33 -26.94 1.23
CA ASN A 106 7.27 -28.38 0.95
C ASN A 106 6.82 -28.62 -0.49
N TYR A 107 7.35 -29.68 -1.09
CA TYR A 107 6.97 -30.18 -2.40
C TYR A 107 6.29 -31.54 -2.27
N LYS A 108 5.39 -31.84 -3.20
CA LYS A 108 4.80 -33.15 -3.39
C LYS A 108 4.69 -33.40 -4.89
N ASN A 109 5.47 -34.37 -5.38
CA ASN A 109 5.54 -34.78 -6.79
C ASN A 109 5.84 -33.57 -7.70
N GLY A 110 6.96 -32.89 -7.41
CA GLY A 110 7.42 -31.72 -8.15
C GLY A 110 6.66 -30.42 -7.89
N LYS A 111 5.56 -30.42 -7.12
CA LYS A 111 4.69 -29.26 -6.93
C LYS A 111 4.67 -28.75 -5.49
N LEU A 112 4.67 -27.44 -5.29
CA LEU A 112 4.51 -26.84 -3.97
C LEU A 112 3.23 -27.33 -3.28
N HIS A 113 3.33 -27.67 -2.00
CA HIS A 113 2.25 -28.23 -1.22
C HIS A 113 2.44 -27.91 0.27
N GLY A 114 1.39 -27.40 0.93
CA GLY A 114 1.42 -26.96 2.31
C GLY A 114 1.96 -25.53 2.46
N LEU A 115 2.54 -25.26 3.64
CA LEU A 115 3.03 -23.95 4.02
C LEU A 115 4.33 -23.59 3.29
N VAL A 116 4.38 -22.36 2.79
CA VAL A 116 5.56 -21.71 2.21
C VAL A 116 5.84 -20.43 2.98
N GLU A 117 7.10 -20.21 3.34
CA GLU A 117 7.57 -19.01 4.03
C GLU A 117 8.76 -18.41 3.28
N ILE A 118 8.74 -17.09 3.09
CA ILE A 118 9.83 -16.34 2.47
C ILE A 118 10.29 -15.25 3.44
N PHE A 119 11.59 -15.05 3.53
CA PHE A 119 12.21 -14.16 4.49
C PHE A 119 13.13 -13.14 3.81
N TYR A 120 13.15 -11.92 4.34
CA TYR A 120 14.14 -10.91 3.97
C TYR A 120 15.55 -11.35 4.42
N ALA A 121 16.60 -10.79 3.81
CA ALA A 121 17.99 -11.09 4.16
C ALA A 121 18.35 -10.80 5.63
N LYS A 122 17.57 -9.97 6.33
CA LYS A 122 17.73 -9.74 7.78
C LYS A 122 17.14 -10.85 8.66
N GLY A 123 16.35 -11.76 8.09
CA GLY A 123 15.66 -12.87 8.77
C GLY A 123 14.19 -12.59 9.11
N GLN A 124 13.68 -11.40 8.75
CA GLN A 124 12.27 -11.03 8.97
C GLN A 124 11.37 -11.76 7.98
N LEU A 125 10.23 -12.28 8.45
CA LEU A 125 9.21 -12.88 7.58
C LEU A 125 8.72 -11.83 6.59
N LYS A 126 8.70 -12.19 5.31
CA LYS A 126 8.22 -11.37 4.20
C LYS A 126 6.86 -11.86 3.70
N LEU A 127 6.70 -13.18 3.62
CA LEU A 127 5.54 -13.82 3.03
C LEU A 127 5.33 -15.17 3.69
N ARG A 128 4.08 -15.50 4.01
CA ARG A 128 3.65 -16.84 4.39
C ARG A 128 2.41 -17.20 3.60
N GLU A 129 2.46 -18.30 2.87
CA GLU A 129 1.41 -18.71 1.94
C GLU A 129 1.12 -20.21 2.07
N ASN A 130 -0.09 -20.62 1.73
CA ASN A 130 -0.46 -22.03 1.65
C ASN A 130 -0.67 -22.43 0.19
N TYR A 131 -0.15 -23.61 -0.16
CA TYR A 131 -0.24 -24.18 -1.49
C TYR A 131 -0.89 -25.56 -1.47
N LYS A 132 -1.62 -25.88 -2.53
CA LYS A 132 -2.14 -27.22 -2.79
C LYS A 132 -1.92 -27.56 -4.25
N ASN A 133 -1.07 -28.57 -4.48
CA ASN A 133 -0.75 -29.07 -5.82
C ASN A 133 -0.25 -27.97 -6.77
N GLY A 134 0.63 -27.10 -6.26
CA GLY A 134 1.25 -26.01 -7.01
C GLY A 134 0.40 -24.75 -7.16
N LYS A 135 -0.76 -24.67 -6.52
CA LYS A 135 -1.65 -23.49 -6.56
C LYS A 135 -1.84 -22.91 -5.17
N HIS A 136 -1.97 -21.59 -5.05
CA HIS A 136 -2.28 -20.94 -3.78
C HIS A 136 -3.66 -21.42 -3.29
N ASP A 137 -3.72 -21.90 -2.06
CA ASP A 137 -4.94 -22.46 -1.47
C ASP A 137 -4.86 -22.29 0.05
N GLY A 138 -5.68 -21.38 0.58
CA GLY A 138 -5.70 -20.99 1.98
C GLY A 138 -5.18 -19.57 2.23
N LEU A 139 -4.79 -19.32 3.48
CA LEU A 139 -4.33 -18.01 3.94
C LEU A 139 -2.95 -17.65 3.36
N SER A 140 -2.82 -16.40 2.96
CA SER A 140 -1.60 -15.70 2.57
C SER A 140 -1.42 -14.49 3.48
N GLU A 141 -0.25 -14.34 4.07
CA GLU A 141 0.16 -13.22 4.92
C GLU A 141 1.40 -12.58 4.28
N GLN A 142 1.36 -11.28 4.02
CA GLN A 142 2.48 -10.53 3.45
C GLN A 142 2.87 -9.38 4.38
N PHE A 143 4.16 -9.22 4.60
CA PHE A 143 4.74 -8.17 5.43
C PHE A 143 5.62 -7.29 4.57
N ASP A 144 5.39 -5.98 4.58
CA ASP A 144 6.26 -5.03 3.91
C ASP A 144 7.48 -4.66 4.78
N ARG A 145 8.42 -3.89 4.23
CA ARG A 145 9.61 -3.46 4.98
C ARG A 145 9.33 -2.34 6.00
N ASN A 146 8.18 -1.68 5.89
CA ASN A 146 7.76 -0.57 6.73
C ASN A 146 6.98 -1.06 7.97
N GLY A 147 6.66 -2.35 8.03
CA GLY A 147 5.92 -3.01 9.10
C GLY A 147 4.41 -3.12 8.85
N ASN A 148 3.89 -2.63 7.72
CA ASN A 148 2.52 -2.91 7.33
C ASN A 148 2.42 -4.37 6.90
N PHE A 149 1.23 -4.95 7.07
CA PHE A 149 0.99 -6.33 6.65
C PHE A 149 -0.42 -6.51 6.12
N GLY A 150 -0.59 -7.48 5.24
CA GLY A 150 -1.88 -7.84 4.68
C GLY A 150 -2.12 -9.33 4.74
N THR A 151 -3.39 -9.70 4.91
CA THR A 151 -3.89 -11.07 4.85
C THR A 151 -4.81 -11.22 3.66
N SER A 152 -4.81 -12.40 3.05
CA SER A 152 -5.57 -12.70 1.85
C SER A 152 -5.89 -14.19 1.82
N ASN A 153 -7.12 -14.56 1.45
CA ASN A 153 -7.48 -15.96 1.28
C ASN A 153 -7.52 -16.34 -0.19
N TYR A 154 -6.98 -17.51 -0.52
CA TYR A 154 -6.95 -18.06 -1.86
C TYR A 154 -7.66 -19.39 -1.95
N LYS A 155 -8.24 -19.68 -3.11
CA LYS A 155 -8.80 -20.99 -3.45
C LYS A 155 -8.43 -21.32 -4.89
N ASN A 156 -7.76 -22.45 -5.10
CA ASN A 156 -7.31 -22.90 -6.43
C ASN A 156 -6.55 -21.83 -7.24
N GLY A 157 -5.73 -21.02 -6.58
CA GLY A 157 -4.92 -19.96 -7.20
C GLY A 157 -5.64 -18.64 -7.43
N LYS A 158 -6.88 -18.48 -6.96
CA LYS A 158 -7.64 -17.22 -7.06
C LYS A 158 -7.95 -16.65 -5.69
N LEU A 159 -7.90 -15.34 -5.56
CA LEU A 159 -8.31 -14.63 -4.34
C LEU A 159 -9.79 -14.94 -4.07
N HIS A 160 -10.10 -15.41 -2.86
CA HIS A 160 -11.41 -15.92 -2.46
C HIS A 160 -11.55 -15.87 -0.94
N GLY A 161 -12.52 -15.10 -0.45
CA GLY A 161 -12.77 -14.85 0.96
C GLY A 161 -12.25 -13.48 1.41
N LEU A 162 -11.97 -13.37 2.70
CA LEU A 162 -11.58 -12.13 3.34
C LEU A 162 -10.17 -11.69 2.91
N TYR A 163 -10.04 -10.40 2.62
CA TYR A 163 -8.82 -9.64 2.43
C TYR A 163 -8.77 -8.54 3.48
N GLU A 164 -7.63 -8.38 4.15
CA GLU A 164 -7.39 -7.31 5.12
C GLU A 164 -5.98 -6.76 4.94
N GLU A 165 -5.83 -5.45 5.08
CA GLU A 165 -4.54 -4.77 5.14
C GLU A 165 -4.48 -3.95 6.42
N PHE A 166 -3.32 -3.91 7.06
CA PHE A 166 -3.10 -3.30 8.34
C PHE A 166 -1.91 -2.35 8.28
N TYR A 167 -2.05 -1.20 8.94
CA TYR A 167 -0.95 -0.30 9.21
C TYR A 167 0.09 -0.95 10.14
N LYS A 168 1.32 -0.43 10.14
CA LYS A 168 2.40 -0.85 11.05
C LYS A 168 2.04 -0.80 12.55
N ASN A 169 1.05 0.01 12.93
CA ASN A 169 0.54 0.11 14.29
C ASN A 169 -0.49 -0.97 14.64
N GLY A 170 -0.81 -1.86 13.69
CA GLY A 170 -1.78 -2.95 13.82
C GLY A 170 -3.23 -2.54 13.54
N GLN A 171 -3.50 -1.27 13.23
CA GLN A 171 -4.85 -0.84 12.89
C GLN A 171 -5.22 -1.27 11.47
N LEU A 172 -6.49 -1.63 11.30
CA LEU A 172 -7.03 -2.01 10.00
C LEU A 172 -6.96 -0.80 9.06
N MET A 173 -6.44 -0.99 7.85
CA MET A 173 -6.33 -0.01 6.78
C MET A 173 -7.42 -0.22 5.74
N GLU A 174 -7.59 -1.47 5.30
CA GLU A 174 -8.60 -1.85 4.32
C GLU A 174 -9.09 -3.26 4.60
N ARG A 175 -10.38 -3.50 4.41
CA ARG A 175 -10.92 -4.87 4.32
C ARG A 175 -11.94 -5.00 3.21
N GLY A 176 -12.03 -6.19 2.63
CA GLY A 176 -13.02 -6.54 1.64
C GLY A 176 -13.14 -8.05 1.47
N ASN A 177 -14.21 -8.48 0.80
CA ASN A 177 -14.37 -9.88 0.42
C ASN A 177 -14.13 -10.05 -1.07
N TYR A 178 -13.56 -11.19 -1.45
CA TYR A 178 -13.32 -11.58 -2.83
C TYR A 178 -13.99 -12.90 -3.16
N LYS A 179 -14.42 -13.03 -4.42
CA LYS A 179 -14.93 -14.27 -5.00
C LYS A 179 -14.35 -14.45 -6.38
N ASP A 180 -13.59 -15.54 -6.53
CA ASP A 180 -12.96 -15.96 -7.79
C ASP A 180 -12.09 -14.87 -8.44
N GLY A 181 -11.34 -14.15 -7.60
CA GLY A 181 -10.42 -13.09 -8.00
C GLY A 181 -11.06 -11.71 -8.18
N LYS A 182 -12.36 -11.56 -7.91
CA LYS A 182 -13.08 -10.28 -8.01
C LYS A 182 -13.59 -9.86 -6.65
N ILE A 183 -13.65 -8.56 -6.39
CA ILE A 183 -14.28 -8.03 -5.19
C ILE A 183 -15.76 -8.46 -5.17
N ASP A 184 -16.21 -8.93 -4.01
CA ASP A 184 -17.58 -9.38 -3.75
C ASP A 184 -18.17 -8.48 -2.66
N GLY A 185 -18.84 -7.40 -3.09
CA GLY A 185 -19.43 -6.40 -2.22
C GLY A 185 -18.62 -5.10 -2.14
N ILE A 186 -18.69 -4.45 -0.98
CA ILE A 186 -18.06 -3.16 -0.70
C ILE A 186 -16.76 -3.40 0.06
N SER A 187 -15.71 -2.63 -0.22
CA SER A 187 -14.53 -2.56 0.65
C SER A 187 -14.64 -1.40 1.62
N GLU A 188 -14.14 -1.61 2.83
CA GLU A 188 -14.07 -0.60 3.88
C GLU A 188 -12.62 -0.12 4.00
N LYS A 189 -12.44 1.19 4.13
CA LYS A 189 -11.13 1.83 4.29
C LYS A 189 -11.13 2.69 5.54
N PHE A 190 -10.00 2.68 6.22
CA PHE A 190 -9.79 3.34 7.49
C PHE A 190 -8.49 4.13 7.46
N TYR A 191 -8.42 5.20 8.23
CA TYR A 191 -7.19 5.94 8.47
C TYR A 191 -6.33 5.24 9.55
N ASP A 192 -5.10 5.72 9.72
CA ASP A 192 -4.12 5.18 10.68
C ASP A 192 -4.41 5.54 12.14
N ASP A 193 -5.54 6.21 12.40
CA ASP A 193 -6.16 6.39 13.71
C ASP A 193 -7.41 5.51 13.92
N GLY A 194 -7.80 4.73 12.89
CA GLY A 194 -8.94 3.82 12.90
C GLY A 194 -10.27 4.46 12.47
N GLN A 195 -10.31 5.75 12.13
CA GLN A 195 -11.54 6.39 11.64
C GLN A 195 -11.92 5.85 10.25
N SER A 196 -13.21 5.58 10.04
CA SER A 196 -13.74 5.16 8.74
C SER A 196 -13.65 6.31 7.74
N ALA A 197 -12.99 6.07 6.60
CA ALA A 197 -12.86 7.07 5.55
C ALA A 197 -14.21 7.46 4.91
N GLU A 198 -15.20 6.57 4.98
CA GLU A 198 -16.54 6.86 4.47
C GLU A 198 -17.35 7.72 5.45
N GLU A 199 -17.24 7.46 6.76
CA GLU A 199 -17.90 8.28 7.78
C GLU A 199 -17.37 9.71 7.79
N GLU A 200 -16.06 9.89 7.64
CA GLU A 200 -15.46 11.23 7.54
C GLU A 200 -15.95 11.97 6.28
N LYS A 201 -15.99 11.30 5.12
CA LYS A 201 -16.54 11.90 3.88
C LYS A 201 -18.00 12.33 4.07
N GLN A 202 -18.81 11.50 4.72
CA GLN A 202 -20.21 11.82 5.00
C GLN A 202 -20.33 13.02 5.96
N ARG A 203 -19.49 13.06 7.00
CA ARG A 203 -19.42 14.18 7.95
C ARG A 203 -19.04 15.48 7.24
N ILE A 204 -18.01 15.48 6.39
CA ILE A 204 -17.58 16.64 5.60
C ILE A 204 -18.70 17.10 4.65
N ARG A 205 -19.41 16.16 4.02
CA ARG A 205 -20.55 16.46 3.14
C ARG A 205 -21.70 17.12 3.89
N LEU A 206 -22.02 16.65 5.10
CA LEU A 206 -23.05 17.24 5.96
C LEU A 206 -22.67 18.66 6.40
N ILE A 207 -21.44 18.83 6.90
CA ILE A 207 -20.91 20.15 7.28
C ILE A 207 -20.95 21.11 6.08
N SER A 208 -20.53 20.66 4.90
CA SER A 208 -20.58 21.46 3.68
C SER A 208 -22.00 21.89 3.30
N LYS A 209 -22.99 21.02 3.53
CA LYS A 209 -24.41 21.32 3.29
C LYS A 209 -24.95 22.34 4.28
N GLU A 210 -24.63 22.20 5.57
CA GLU A 210 -25.04 23.14 6.61
C GLU A 210 -24.42 24.53 6.41
N LEU A 211 -23.14 24.59 6.07
CA LEU A 211 -22.45 25.86 5.78
C LEU A 211 -23.09 26.58 4.59
N LYS A 212 -23.49 25.86 3.52
CA LYS A 212 -24.23 26.43 2.39
C LYS A 212 -25.60 26.99 2.83
N ASN A 213 -26.32 26.27 3.69
CA ASN A 213 -27.61 26.73 4.20
C ASN A 213 -27.47 27.99 5.07
N ILE A 214 -26.44 28.06 5.93
CA ILE A 214 -26.17 29.24 6.76
C ILE A 214 -25.76 30.44 5.90
N ALA A 215 -24.95 30.22 4.86
CA ALA A 215 -24.59 31.28 3.93
C ALA A 215 -25.84 31.85 3.24
N ASN A 216 -26.70 30.97 2.70
CA ASN A 216 -27.94 31.37 2.05
C ASN A 216 -28.89 32.10 3.00
N SER A 217 -29.05 31.64 4.25
CA SER A 217 -29.93 32.31 5.22
C SER A 217 -29.41 33.69 5.62
N LYS A 218 -28.10 33.84 5.79
CA LYS A 218 -27.47 35.14 6.06
C LYS A 218 -27.62 36.09 4.89
N ILE A 219 -27.38 35.63 3.66
CA ILE A 219 -27.59 36.43 2.44
C ILE A 219 -29.04 36.93 2.40
N ASN A 220 -30.02 36.05 2.53
CA ASN A 220 -31.44 36.43 2.50
C ASN A 220 -31.83 37.39 3.64
N SER A 221 -31.15 37.32 4.80
CA SER A 221 -31.40 38.26 5.91
C SER A 221 -30.78 39.65 5.69
N LEU A 222 -29.72 39.74 4.87
CA LEU A 222 -29.02 40.98 4.55
C LEU A 222 -29.62 41.69 3.35
N GLU A 223 -30.22 40.96 2.41
CA GLU A 223 -30.90 41.52 1.23
C GLU A 223 -31.87 42.67 1.58
N PRO A 224 -32.85 42.53 2.49
CA PRO A 224 -33.78 43.61 2.80
C PRO A 224 -33.12 44.82 3.49
N VAL A 225 -32.10 44.59 4.33
CA VAL A 225 -31.36 45.66 5.03
C VAL A 225 -30.52 46.47 4.04
N ILE A 226 -29.83 45.79 3.13
CA ILE A 226 -29.08 46.42 2.04
C ILE A 226 -30.04 47.20 1.13
N LEU A 227 -31.16 46.60 0.71
CA LEU A 227 -32.18 47.29 -0.11
C LEU A 227 -32.75 48.54 0.57
N GLU A 228 -32.99 48.51 1.87
CA GLU A 228 -33.50 49.66 2.62
C GLU A 228 -32.45 50.77 2.74
N GLU A 229 -31.19 50.41 2.94
CA GLU A 229 -30.08 51.36 3.02
C GLU A 229 -29.75 51.99 1.65
N LEU A 230 -29.82 51.20 0.57
CA LEU A 230 -29.64 51.68 -0.81
C LEU A 230 -30.73 52.65 -1.25
N LYS A 231 -31.98 52.47 -0.80
CA LYS A 231 -33.08 53.43 -1.06
C LYS A 231 -32.88 54.79 -0.39
N LYS A 232 -32.02 54.87 0.64
CA LYS A 232 -31.76 56.09 1.41
C LYS A 232 -30.56 56.88 0.88
N GLN A 233 -29.75 56.30 -0.02
CA GLN A 233 -28.54 56.93 -0.53
C GLN A 233 -28.73 57.41 -1.97
N ASP A 234 -28.15 58.57 -2.29
CA ASP A 234 -27.94 58.97 -3.68
C ASP A 234 -26.86 58.07 -4.28
N LEU A 235 -27.25 57.10 -5.10
CA LEU A 235 -26.36 56.06 -5.61
C LEU A 235 -25.25 56.61 -6.53
N SER A 236 -25.34 57.87 -6.95
CA SER A 236 -24.35 58.55 -7.80
C SER A 236 -23.03 58.90 -7.08
N VAL A 237 -23.01 58.86 -5.75
CA VAL A 237 -21.83 59.20 -4.92
C VAL A 237 -21.09 57.98 -4.35
N LEU A 238 -21.52 56.75 -4.68
CA LEU A 238 -20.87 55.54 -4.17
C LEU A 238 -19.54 55.23 -4.89
N PRO A 239 -18.48 54.84 -4.15
CA PRO A 239 -17.24 54.32 -4.72
C PRO A 239 -17.45 53.10 -5.64
N LYS A 240 -16.67 53.03 -6.72
CA LYS A 240 -16.83 52.05 -7.81
C LYS A 240 -16.68 50.59 -7.36
N ASP A 241 -15.87 50.34 -6.35
CA ASP A 241 -15.61 49.05 -5.69
C ASP A 241 -16.78 48.55 -4.83
N ILE A 242 -17.52 49.48 -4.22
CA ILE A 242 -18.76 49.17 -3.48
C ILE A 242 -19.85 48.77 -4.47
N ILE A 243 -19.99 49.51 -5.57
CA ILE A 243 -20.92 49.18 -6.66
C ILE A 243 -20.59 47.80 -7.25
N GLN A 244 -19.31 47.51 -7.51
CA GLN A 244 -18.84 46.22 -8.01
C GLN A 244 -19.21 45.05 -7.07
N SER A 245 -19.04 45.23 -5.77
CA SER A 245 -19.33 44.21 -4.77
C SER A 245 -20.84 43.96 -4.63
N MET A 246 -21.65 45.01 -4.74
CA MET A 246 -23.12 44.91 -4.75
C MET A 246 -23.64 44.19 -6.00
N THR A 247 -23.07 44.46 -7.16
CA THR A 247 -23.40 43.76 -8.42
C THR A 247 -23.08 42.26 -8.30
N LEU A 248 -21.93 41.90 -7.73
CA LEU A 248 -21.55 40.49 -7.51
C LEU A 248 -22.52 39.75 -6.57
N LEU A 249 -23.01 40.44 -5.53
CA LEU A 249 -24.01 39.90 -4.59
C LEU A 249 -25.36 39.68 -5.27
N ALA A 250 -25.81 40.62 -6.12
CA ALA A 250 -27.07 40.51 -6.87
C ALA A 250 -27.06 39.35 -7.88
N PHE A 251 -25.93 39.05 -8.52
CA PHE A 251 -25.80 37.88 -9.41
C PHE A 251 -25.76 36.54 -8.67
N SER A 252 -25.50 36.54 -7.35
CA SER A 252 -25.39 35.32 -6.54
C SER A 252 -26.72 34.84 -5.95
N SER A 253 -27.74 35.69 -5.88
CA SER A 253 -29.08 35.30 -5.43
C SER A 253 -30.03 35.06 -6.60
N SER A 254 -30.65 33.89 -6.61
CA SER A 254 -31.58 33.43 -7.67
C SER A 254 -32.92 34.16 -7.70
N THR A 255 -33.06 35.25 -6.94
CA THR A 255 -34.30 36.02 -6.72
C THR A 255 -34.36 37.31 -7.53
N TRP A 256 -33.25 37.78 -8.11
CA TRP A 256 -33.21 38.97 -8.97
C TRP A 256 -33.59 38.67 -10.44
N GLY A 257 -34.42 37.65 -10.64
CA GLY A 257 -34.69 37.03 -11.94
C GLY A 257 -35.28 37.94 -13.01
N ASP A 258 -36.05 38.99 -12.69
CA ASP A 258 -36.76 39.75 -13.74
C ASP A 258 -36.99 41.25 -13.42
N LEU A 259 -36.42 41.81 -12.34
CA LEU A 259 -36.81 43.15 -11.85
C LEU A 259 -35.67 44.17 -11.66
N ALA A 260 -34.44 43.87 -12.05
CA ALA A 260 -33.34 44.83 -11.95
C ALA A 260 -32.31 44.79 -13.09
N ILE A 261 -32.41 43.84 -14.02
CA ILE A 261 -31.41 43.71 -15.09
C ILE A 261 -31.49 44.90 -16.07
N GLU A 262 -32.68 45.42 -16.34
CA GLU A 262 -32.86 46.55 -17.27
C GLU A 262 -32.42 47.89 -16.65
N ASP A 263 -32.77 48.17 -15.38
CA ASP A 263 -32.37 49.39 -14.68
C ASP A 263 -30.86 49.44 -14.37
N VAL A 264 -30.24 48.28 -14.12
CA VAL A 264 -28.79 48.18 -13.90
C VAL A 264 -28.04 48.27 -15.24
N ALA A 265 -28.57 47.73 -16.33
CA ALA A 265 -27.95 47.81 -17.65
C ALA A 265 -27.89 49.25 -18.20
N GLU A 266 -28.94 50.05 -17.99
CA GLU A 266 -28.99 51.45 -18.43
C GLU A 266 -27.92 52.33 -17.74
N PHE A 267 -27.53 51.99 -16.51
CA PHE A 267 -26.52 52.72 -15.73
C PHE A 267 -25.07 52.42 -16.17
N PHE A 268 -24.81 51.27 -16.80
CA PHE A 268 -23.47 50.85 -17.20
C PHE A 268 -23.13 51.09 -18.69
N ASP A 269 -24.11 51.43 -19.52
CA ASP A 269 -23.91 51.69 -20.96
C ASP A 269 -23.22 53.04 -21.23
N GLU A 270 -23.38 54.04 -20.34
CA GLU A 270 -22.69 55.34 -20.49
C GLU A 270 -21.19 55.30 -20.16
N ARG A 271 -20.67 54.18 -19.63
CA ARG A 271 -19.22 53.95 -19.45
C ARG A 271 -18.87 52.50 -19.81
N GLY A 272 -19.15 52.13 -21.06
CA GLY A 272 -18.83 50.83 -21.63
C GLY A 272 -17.39 50.39 -21.31
N ASN A 273 -17.28 49.30 -20.53
CA ASN A 273 -16.12 48.40 -20.44
C ASN A 273 -16.23 47.35 -19.30
N PHE A 274 -17.40 47.12 -18.68
CA PHE A 274 -17.48 46.19 -17.54
C PHE A 274 -18.22 44.87 -17.80
N LEU A 275 -19.11 44.80 -18.80
CA LEU A 275 -19.86 43.58 -19.11
C LEU A 275 -19.02 42.51 -19.84
N ASP A 276 -18.04 42.91 -20.64
CA ASP A 276 -17.16 41.97 -21.37
C ASP A 276 -16.19 41.20 -20.44
N GLU A 277 -15.83 41.78 -19.29
CA GLU A 277 -14.90 41.17 -18.34
C GLU A 277 -15.57 40.09 -17.47
N ILE A 278 -16.88 40.19 -17.24
CA ILE A 278 -17.66 39.22 -16.43
C ILE A 278 -18.14 38.03 -17.27
N ALA A 279 -18.41 38.23 -18.57
CA ALA A 279 -18.78 37.14 -19.48
C ALA A 279 -17.68 36.07 -19.62
N CYS A 280 -16.41 36.45 -19.44
CA CYS A 280 -15.27 35.53 -19.41
C CYS A 280 -15.18 34.69 -18.13
N THR A 281 -15.67 35.18 -16.99
CA THR A 281 -15.48 34.53 -15.68
C THR A 281 -16.47 33.39 -15.43
N PHE A 282 -17.60 33.34 -16.15
CA PHE A 282 -18.66 32.34 -15.94
C PHE A 282 -19.01 31.50 -17.20
N GLY A 283 -18.23 31.57 -18.27
CA GLY A 283 -18.49 30.85 -19.52
C GLY A 283 -17.55 29.68 -19.83
N LYS A 284 -18.05 28.45 -19.59
CA LYS A 284 -17.67 27.14 -20.20
C LYS A 284 -16.57 26.31 -19.53
N GLY A 285 -16.98 25.17 -18.97
CA GLY A 285 -16.09 24.05 -18.63
C GLY A 285 -15.48 23.38 -19.88
N PRO A 286 -14.38 22.63 -19.73
CA PRO A 286 -13.75 21.95 -20.84
C PRO A 286 -14.47 20.62 -21.09
N ASP A 287 -15.07 20.47 -22.27
CA ASP A 287 -15.00 19.25 -23.08
C ASP A 287 -15.89 19.39 -24.32
N THR A 288 -15.31 19.83 -25.45
CA THR A 288 -15.39 19.18 -26.79
C THR A 288 -14.67 20.02 -27.87
N PRO A 289 -14.22 19.42 -29.00
CA PRO A 289 -12.81 19.36 -29.35
C PRO A 289 -12.35 20.33 -30.45
N MET A 290 -11.01 20.43 -30.56
CA MET A 290 -10.28 21.09 -31.66
C MET A 290 -10.90 20.80 -33.03
N GLN A 291 -11.26 21.87 -33.75
CA GLN A 291 -11.26 21.87 -35.21
C GLN A 291 -10.36 22.97 -35.74
N SER A 292 -9.55 22.52 -36.70
CA SER A 292 -8.48 23.15 -37.46
C SER A 292 -8.80 24.53 -38.05
N LYS A 293 -7.80 25.42 -37.99
CA LYS A 293 -7.65 26.62 -38.83
C LYS A 293 -7.77 26.29 -40.32
N PRO A 294 -8.34 27.21 -41.13
CA PRO A 294 -7.84 27.48 -42.47
C PRO A 294 -7.24 28.89 -42.52
N GLY A 295 -6.02 28.99 -43.05
CA GLY A 295 -5.35 30.26 -43.29
C GLY A 295 -5.82 30.97 -44.57
N LYS A 296 -5.48 32.25 -44.65
CA LYS A 296 -5.11 33.03 -45.85
C LYS A 296 -4.66 34.40 -45.35
N LYS A 297 -3.39 34.81 -45.54
CA LYS A 297 -2.90 35.72 -46.60
C LYS A 297 -3.91 36.83 -46.93
N ILE A 298 -3.55 38.11 -46.89
CA ILE A 298 -2.87 38.88 -47.96
C ILE A 298 -2.46 40.25 -47.34
N SER A 299 -1.15 40.56 -47.27
CA SER A 299 -0.39 41.59 -48.03
C SER A 299 -0.87 43.04 -47.90
N THR A 300 0.03 43.96 -47.57
CA THR A 300 0.88 44.66 -48.57
C THR A 300 2.24 44.93 -47.94
#